data_AF-A0A529HPP2-F1
#
_entry.id   AF-A0A529HPP2-F1
#
_cell.length_a   1.000
_cell.length_b   1.000
_cell.length_c   1.000
_cell.angle_alpha   90.00
_cell.angle_beta   90.00
_cell.angle_gamma   90.00
#
_symmetry.space_group_name_H-M   'P 1'
#
loop_
_entity.id
_entity.type
_entity.pdbx_description
1 polymer ?
#
loop_
_entity_poly.entity_id
_entity_poly.type
_entity_poly.pdbx_seq_one_letter_code
_entity_poly.pdbx_strand_id
1 'polypeptide(L)'
;MEVKPSESLKIDAFSMRIGDVQDVDLERLHALSLSVGWPHRAEDWQFLRESGQGFVALDEIGRALGSAMWFPHGANFATLG
;
A
#
# COMPACT_ATOMS: atom_id res chain seq x y z
N MET A 1 12.16 -36.91 18.12
CA MET A 1 10.97 -36.26 18.71
C MET A 1 10.29 -35.48 17.61
N GLU A 2 9.15 -35.94 17.11
CA GLU A 2 8.33 -35.19 16.16
C GLU A 2 7.56 -34.10 16.91
N VAL A 3 7.75 -32.85 16.52
CA VAL A 3 6.98 -31.72 17.04
C VAL A 3 5.66 -31.70 16.29
N LYS A 4 4.57 -32.12 16.95
CA LYS A 4 3.21 -31.91 16.42
C LYS A 4 2.95 -30.40 16.32
N PRO A 5 2.50 -29.86 15.18
CA PRO A 5 2.08 -28.46 15.13
C PRO A 5 0.87 -28.30 16.04
N SER A 6 0.94 -27.36 16.98
CA SER A 6 -0.23 -26.94 17.76
C SER A 6 -1.30 -26.40 16.81
N GLU A 7 -2.54 -26.87 16.95
CA GLU A 7 -3.70 -26.56 16.09
C GLU A 7 -4.08 -25.08 15.99
N SER A 8 -3.51 -24.19 16.83
CA SER A 8 -3.78 -22.75 16.73
C SER A 8 -2.56 -21.92 17.06
N LEU A 9 -2.27 -20.97 16.17
CA LEU A 9 -1.34 -19.87 16.38
C LEU A 9 -2.18 -18.60 16.56
N LYS A 10 -2.23 -18.04 17.76
CA LYS A 10 -2.76 -16.68 17.96
C LYS A 10 -1.67 -15.71 17.51
N ILE A 11 -1.89 -15.08 16.36
CA ILE A 11 -1.12 -13.92 15.91
C ILE A 11 -1.79 -12.69 16.54
N ASP A 12 -1.02 -11.84 17.20
CA ASP A 12 -1.51 -10.60 17.79
C ASP A 12 -2.19 -9.69 16.76
N ALA A 13 -3.05 -8.78 17.24
CA ALA A 13 -3.69 -7.79 16.39
C ALA A 13 -2.62 -6.92 15.72
N PHE A 14 -2.64 -6.87 14.38
CA PHE A 14 -1.68 -6.11 13.60
C PHE A 14 -2.03 -4.61 13.65
N SER A 15 -1.13 -3.79 14.20
CA SER A 15 -1.28 -2.34 14.20
C SER A 15 -0.97 -1.76 12.82
N MET A 16 -1.82 -0.85 12.34
CA MET A 16 -1.56 -0.10 11.11
C MET A 16 -1.92 1.37 11.30
N ARG A 17 -1.21 2.24 10.58
CA ARG A 17 -1.55 3.66 10.44
C ARG A 17 -1.95 3.96 9.00
N ILE A 18 -2.91 4.86 8.84
CA ILE A 18 -3.22 5.45 7.54
C ILE A 18 -2.36 6.69 7.35
N GLY A 19 -1.71 6.80 6.20
CA GLY A 19 -0.99 7.99 5.76
C GLY A 19 -1.48 8.48 4.41
N ASP A 20 -1.03 9.68 4.02
CA ASP A 20 -1.16 10.17 2.65
C ASP A 20 -0.12 9.48 1.76
N VAL A 21 -0.51 9.11 0.55
CA VAL A 21 0.40 8.52 -0.45
C VAL A 21 1.53 9.49 -0.85
N GLN A 22 1.31 10.80 -0.69
CA GLN A 22 2.31 11.85 -0.93
C GLN A 22 3.43 11.90 0.11
N ASP A 23 3.23 11.32 1.28
CA ASP A 23 4.22 11.35 2.36
C ASP A 23 5.06 10.07 2.44
N VAL A 24 4.85 9.14 1.51
CA VAL A 24 5.52 7.83 1.50
C VAL A 24 6.62 7.77 0.45
N ASP A 25 7.78 7.24 0.85
CA ASP A 25 8.89 6.98 -0.06
C ASP A 25 8.44 6.13 -1.25
N LEU A 26 8.89 6.54 -2.44
CA LEU A 26 8.47 5.92 -3.68
C LEU A 26 8.87 4.44 -3.74
N GLU A 27 10.01 4.05 -3.17
CA GLU A 27 10.42 2.64 -3.12
C GLU A 27 9.43 1.76 -2.34
N ARG A 28 8.74 2.30 -1.32
CA ARG A 28 7.76 1.54 -0.53
C ARG A 28 6.49 1.26 -1.32
N LEU A 29 6.03 2.24 -2.11
CA LEU A 29 4.87 2.08 -2.99
C LEU A 29 5.18 1.13 -4.15
N HIS A 30 6.37 1.26 -4.73
CA HIS A 30 6.86 0.33 -5.74
C HIS A 30 6.98 -1.09 -5.18
N ALA A 31 7.50 -1.27 -3.97
CA ALA A 31 7.55 -2.58 -3.30
C ALA A 31 6.15 -3.18 -3.08
N LEU A 32 5.14 -2.35 -2.75
CA LEU A 32 3.74 -2.79 -2.68
C LEU A 32 3.27 -3.33 -4.04
N SER A 33 3.50 -2.61 -5.14
CA SER A 33 3.13 -3.08 -6.49
C SER A 33 3.77 -4.42 -6.84
N LEU A 34 5.07 -4.58 -6.57
CA LEU A 34 5.77 -5.85 -6.79
C LEU A 34 5.16 -6.97 -5.95
N SER A 35 4.76 -6.70 -4.71
CA SER A 35 4.18 -7.70 -3.80
C SER A 35 2.84 -8.27 -4.29
N VAL A 36 2.09 -7.49 -5.08
CA VAL A 36 0.78 -7.89 -5.65
C VAL A 36 0.87 -8.20 -7.15
N GLY A 37 2.08 -8.25 -7.72
CA GLY A 37 2.31 -8.63 -9.12
C GLY A 37 1.92 -7.56 -10.14
N TRP A 38 1.80 -6.29 -9.73
CA TRP A 38 1.55 -5.19 -10.66
C TRP A 38 2.86 -4.78 -11.36
N PRO A 39 2.86 -4.66 -12.70
CA PRO A 39 4.06 -4.34 -13.48
C PRO A 39 4.44 -2.85 -13.42
N HIS A 40 4.09 -2.15 -12.35
CA HIS A 40 4.43 -0.74 -12.18
C HIS A 40 5.92 -0.57 -11.96
N ARG A 41 6.48 0.38 -12.70
CA ARG A 41 7.83 0.90 -12.46
C ARG A 41 7.78 1.94 -11.34
N ALA A 42 8.95 2.25 -10.79
CA ALA A 42 9.11 3.34 -9.84
C ALA A 42 8.56 4.68 -10.40
N GLU A 43 8.90 5.02 -11.64
CA GLU A 43 8.41 6.25 -12.28
C GLU A 43 6.88 6.30 -12.48
N ASP A 44 6.21 5.15 -12.60
CA ASP A 44 4.74 5.12 -12.68
C ASP A 44 4.15 5.64 -11.36
N TRP A 45 4.73 5.25 -10.22
CA TRP A 45 4.31 5.76 -8.91
C TRP A 45 4.54 7.25 -8.74
N GLN A 46 5.62 7.78 -9.30
CA GLN A 46 5.85 9.22 -9.31
C GLN A 46 4.71 9.93 -10.06
N PHE A 47 4.36 9.44 -11.24
CA PHE A 47 3.27 9.99 -12.04
C PHE A 47 1.90 9.87 -11.33
N LEU A 48 1.60 8.72 -10.73
CA LEU A 48 0.34 8.51 -9.99
C LEU A 48 0.23 9.49 -8.82
N ARG A 49 1.32 9.74 -8.09
CA ARG A 49 1.36 10.73 -7.02
C ARG A 49 1.17 12.15 -7.53
N GLU A 50 1.85 12.54 -8.61
CA GLU A 50 1.71 13.89 -9.16
C GLU A 50 0.30 14.16 -9.71
N SER A 51 -0.40 13.12 -10.17
CA SER A 51 -1.69 13.23 -10.85
C SER A 51 -2.90 12.91 -9.95
N GLY A 52 -2.68 12.36 -8.75
CA GLY A 52 -3.72 11.74 -7.94
C GLY A 52 -3.62 12.07 -6.46
N GLN A 53 -4.64 11.63 -5.74
CA GLN A 53 -4.72 11.68 -4.29
C GLN A 53 -4.95 10.25 -3.79
N GLY A 54 -4.51 9.95 -2.57
CA GLY A 54 -4.61 8.59 -2.09
C GLY A 54 -4.21 8.40 -0.65
N PHE A 55 -4.61 7.26 -0.12
CA PHE A 55 -4.23 6.80 1.20
C PHE A 55 -3.39 5.54 1.09
N VAL A 56 -2.55 5.33 2.10
CA VAL A 56 -1.72 4.14 2.23
C VAL A 56 -1.76 3.63 3.66
N ALA A 57 -1.97 2.32 3.81
CA ALA A 57 -1.91 1.62 5.08
C ALA A 57 -0.47 1.16 5.32
N LEU A 58 0.10 1.57 6.45
CA LEU A 58 1.49 1.31 6.82
C LEU A 58 1.56 0.56 8.14
N ASP A 59 2.48 -0.40 8.23
CA ASP A 59 2.80 -1.06 9.49
C ASP A 59 3.74 -0.20 10.37
N GLU A 60 4.12 -0.75 11.52
CA GLU A 60 4.95 -0.07 12.53
C GLU A 60 6.36 0.30 12.02
N ILE A 61 6.88 -0.42 11.02
CA ILE A 61 8.17 -0.13 10.38
C ILE A 61 8.04 0.67 9.09
N GLY A 62 6.81 1.11 8.76
CA GLY A 62 6.53 1.93 7.59
C GLY A 62 6.44 1.16 6.28
N ARG A 63 6.29 -0.17 6.30
CA ARG A 63 6.03 -0.95 5.08
C ARG A 63 4.57 -0.76 4.65
N ALA A 64 4.35 -0.53 3.36
CA ALA A 64 3.03 -0.42 2.77
C ALA A 64 2.34 -1.79 2.69
N LEU A 65 1.15 -1.88 3.26
CA LEU A 65 0.29 -3.08 3.25
C LEU A 65 -0.82 -2.97 2.20
N GLY A 66 -1.14 -1.74 1.79
CA GLY A 66 -2.16 -1.45 0.79
C GLY A 66 -2.24 0.05 0.51
N SER A 67 -2.76 0.39 -0.66
CA SER A 67 -3.01 1.78 -1.07
C SER A 67 -4.32 1.86 -1.85
N ALA A 68 -4.94 3.02 -1.84
CA ALA A 68 -6.07 3.34 -2.70
C ALA A 68 -5.90 4.77 -3.23
N MET A 69 -6.07 4.96 -4.52
CA MET A 69 -5.93 6.27 -5.15
C MET A 69 -7.16 6.65 -5.98
N TRP A 70 -7.30 7.96 -6.18
CA TRP A 70 -8.24 8.53 -7.13
C TRP A 70 -7.61 9.69 -7.89
N PHE A 71 -8.10 9.89 -9.10
CA PHE A 71 -7.59 10.85 -10.08
C PHE A 71 -8.73 11.78 -10.48
N PRO A 72 -8.82 12.99 -9.89
CA PRO A 72 -9.90 13.94 -10.18
C PRO A 72 -9.82 14.51 -11.60
N HIS A 73 -10.96 14.58 -12.28
CA HIS A 73 -11.13 15.19 -13.61
C HIS A 73 -12.11 16.37 -13.53
N GLY A 74 -11.93 17.22 -12.53
CA GLY A 74 -12.88 18.27 -12.13
C GLY A 74 -13.69 17.89 -10.90
N ALA A 75 -14.74 18.68 -10.60
CA ALA A 75 -15.44 18.59 -9.31
C ALA A 75 -16.33 17.35 -9.14
N ASN A 76 -16.78 16.75 -10.25
CA ASN A 76 -17.85 15.75 -10.23
C ASN A 76 -17.45 14.39 -10.82
N PHE A 77 -16.19 14.20 -11.20
CA PHE A 77 -15.73 12.96 -11.83
C PHE A 77 -14.30 12.63 -11.40
N ALA A 78 -14.05 11.36 -11.11
CA ALA A 78 -12.73 10.84 -10.81
C ALA A 78 -12.62 9.38 -11.27
N THR A 79 -11.42 8.97 -11.65
CA THR A 79 -11.07 7.55 -11.84
C THR A 79 -10.48 7.02 -10.55
N LEU A 80 -10.84 5.79 -10.16
CA LEU A 80 -10.23 5.08 -9.02
C LEU A 80 -9.16 4.11 -9.56
N GLY A 81 -8.02 4.02 -8.86
CA GLY A 81 -6.89 3.17 -9.24
C GLY A 81 -6.03 2.80 -8.04
#